data_AF-A0A1C4H4M1-F1
#
_entry.id   AF-A0A1C4H4M1-F1
#
_cell.length_a   1.000
_cell.length_b   1.000
_cell.length_c   1.000
_cell.angle_alpha   90.00
_cell.angle_beta   90.00
_cell.angle_gamma   90.00
#
_symmetry.space_group_name_H-M   'P 1'
#
loop_
_entity.id
_entity.type
_entity.pdbx_description
1 polymer ?
#
loop_
_entity_poly.entity_id
_entity_poly.type
_entity_poly.pdbx_seq_one_letter_code
_entity_poly.pdbx_strand_id
1 'polypeptide(L)'
;MLKYMVKKVGVKPIGFVEASPQCGIMALMTSEQKSSSHGKLLAVVTAAALVIVLALLSAFVWPGWAMNKGAGGTKQQPVASNPAPSPSIKAKELPQDSSPLLKAMPDNVLGFARTEAAPSANWTVASPLEEYSLTYSTGNMSKDVTLVVAQWAGSDAAQRQYEMLTQALKGQDVATGGVKVSGTSTGQYIVKTDANKGKTATAIWRNDTVVFQATGSTDSIKRFYPKFPL
;
A
#
# COMPACT_ATOMS: atom_id res chain seq x y z
N MET A 1 17.12 33.88 -34.16
CA MET A 1 15.95 34.74 -34.47
C MET A 1 15.13 34.04 -35.55
N LEU A 2 13.95 33.50 -35.23
CA LEU A 2 12.88 33.29 -36.21
C LEU A 2 11.52 33.38 -35.51
N LYS A 3 10.61 34.10 -36.15
CA LYS A 3 9.40 34.74 -35.64
C LYS A 3 8.20 33.78 -35.60
N TYR A 4 7.39 33.97 -34.55
CA TYR A 4 5.95 33.74 -34.36
C TYR A 4 5.08 33.37 -35.57
N MET A 5 4.11 32.47 -35.33
CA MET A 5 2.71 32.72 -35.75
C MET A 5 1.70 31.94 -34.88
N VAL A 6 0.99 32.69 -34.03
CA VAL A 6 -0.20 32.28 -33.27
C VAL A 6 -1.42 32.52 -34.17
N LYS A 7 -2.33 31.55 -34.29
CA LYS A 7 -3.63 31.73 -34.96
C LYS A 7 -4.76 31.52 -33.94
N LYS A 8 -5.32 32.63 -33.44
CA LYS A 8 -6.62 32.68 -32.75
C LYS A 8 -7.73 32.51 -33.79
N VAL A 9 -8.73 31.69 -33.49
CA VAL A 9 -10.03 31.72 -34.19
C VAL A 9 -11.12 31.99 -33.16
N GLY A 10 -11.95 32.98 -33.47
CA GLY A 10 -12.87 33.66 -32.57
C GLY A 10 -14.23 33.00 -32.39
N VAL A 11 -14.85 33.44 -31.30
CA VAL A 11 -16.20 33.15 -30.80
C VAL A 11 -17.24 33.94 -31.59
N LYS A 12 -18.45 33.37 -31.80
CA LYS A 12 -19.70 34.16 -31.73
C LYS A 12 -20.93 33.28 -31.45
N PRO A 13 -21.79 33.66 -30.47
CA PRO A 13 -23.03 32.95 -30.13
C PRO A 13 -24.25 33.57 -30.85
N ILE A 14 -25.27 32.74 -31.08
CA ILE A 14 -26.63 33.07 -31.55
C ILE A 14 -27.51 32.08 -30.78
N GLY A 15 -28.64 32.38 -30.15
CA GLY A 15 -29.54 33.52 -30.10
C GLY A 15 -30.84 32.95 -29.52
N PHE A 16 -31.42 33.65 -28.55
CA PHE A 16 -32.59 33.31 -27.76
C PHE A 16 -33.89 33.55 -28.56
N VAL A 17 -34.88 32.64 -28.56
CA VAL A 17 -36.31 32.97 -28.77
C VAL A 17 -37.20 31.98 -27.98
N GLU A 18 -38.14 32.57 -27.26
CA GLU A 18 -39.16 32.03 -26.36
C GLU A 18 -40.53 31.92 -27.08
N ALA A 19 -41.36 30.91 -26.77
CA ALA A 19 -42.83 31.01 -26.72
C ALA A 19 -43.49 29.69 -26.29
N SER A 20 -44.65 29.82 -25.63
CA SER A 20 -45.40 28.87 -24.78
C SER A 20 -46.56 28.16 -25.55
N PRO A 21 -47.69 27.65 -24.97
CA PRO A 21 -48.04 26.22 -24.91
C PRO A 21 -49.44 25.85 -25.50
N GLN A 22 -49.93 24.63 -25.19
CA GLN A 22 -51.28 24.00 -25.43
C GLN A 22 -51.40 23.19 -26.75
N CYS A 23 -52.11 22.06 -26.87
CA CYS A 23 -53.15 21.40 -26.07
C CYS A 23 -53.31 19.91 -26.47
N GLY A 24 -53.64 19.04 -25.51
CA GLY A 24 -54.50 17.84 -25.70
C GLY A 24 -53.82 16.48 -25.95
N ILE A 25 -54.35 15.32 -25.56
CA ILE A 25 -55.50 14.88 -24.75
C ILE A 25 -55.23 13.40 -24.35
N MET A 26 -55.81 12.93 -23.24
CA MET A 26 -56.12 11.53 -22.87
C MET A 26 -54.98 10.57 -22.46
N ALA A 27 -54.90 10.30 -21.16
CA ALA A 27 -54.89 8.93 -20.65
C ALA A 27 -55.44 8.90 -19.22
N LEU A 28 -56.62 8.30 -19.07
CA LEU A 28 -57.15 7.80 -17.81
C LEU A 28 -56.08 6.93 -17.12
N MET A 29 -55.87 7.11 -15.82
CA MET A 29 -55.66 6.00 -14.90
C MET A 29 -55.88 6.50 -13.47
N THR A 30 -57.10 6.28 -12.99
CA THR A 30 -57.44 6.23 -11.57
C THR A 30 -56.49 5.28 -10.85
N SER A 31 -55.82 5.75 -9.82
CA SER A 31 -55.30 4.88 -8.76
C SER A 31 -55.68 5.49 -7.42
N GLU A 32 -56.65 4.83 -6.79
CA GLU A 32 -57.12 5.07 -5.43
C GLU A 32 -55.95 5.05 -4.43
N GLN A 33 -55.96 6.03 -3.54
CA GLN A 33 -55.17 6.03 -2.32
C GLN A 33 -55.64 4.90 -1.41
N LYS A 34 -54.78 3.88 -1.21
CA LYS A 34 -54.87 2.99 -0.03
C LYS A 34 -53.70 3.25 0.89
N SER A 35 -53.98 4.01 1.95
CA SER A 35 -53.16 4.10 3.15
C SER A 35 -52.84 2.70 3.67
N SER A 36 -51.56 2.38 3.88
CA SER A 36 -51.15 1.27 4.74
C SER A 36 -49.81 1.56 5.41
N SER A 37 -49.90 2.28 6.53
CA SER A 37 -48.82 2.60 7.48
C SER A 37 -48.26 1.38 8.25
N HIS A 38 -48.25 0.18 7.63
CA HIS A 38 -47.73 -1.04 8.26
C HIS A 38 -46.73 -1.84 7.40
N GLY A 39 -46.63 -1.57 6.09
CA GLY A 39 -45.67 -2.28 5.22
C GLY A 39 -44.21 -1.89 5.47
N LYS A 40 -43.95 -0.64 5.86
CA LYS A 40 -42.58 -0.15 6.15
C LYS A 40 -42.01 -0.73 7.45
N LEU A 41 -42.86 -0.96 8.45
CA LEU A 41 -42.45 -1.61 9.71
C LEU A 41 -42.08 -3.09 9.49
N LEU A 42 -42.86 -3.84 8.71
CA LEU A 42 -42.55 -5.22 8.37
C LEU A 42 -41.27 -5.36 7.51
N ALA A 43 -41.04 -4.46 6.55
CA ALA A 43 -39.83 -4.48 5.72
C ALA A 43 -38.55 -4.16 6.52
N VAL A 44 -38.62 -3.18 7.43
CA VAL A 44 -37.48 -2.80 8.30
C VAL A 44 -37.18 -3.89 9.33
N VAL A 45 -38.21 -4.51 9.93
CA VAL A 45 -38.04 -5.61 10.89
C VAL A 45 -37.42 -6.85 10.23
N THR A 46 -37.80 -7.16 8.99
CA THR A 46 -37.23 -8.31 8.26
C THR A 46 -35.77 -8.07 7.87
N ALA A 47 -35.41 -6.84 7.47
CA ALA A 47 -34.02 -6.47 7.20
C ALA A 47 -33.16 -6.48 8.49
N ALA A 48 -33.69 -5.98 9.60
CA ALA A 48 -33.00 -6.00 10.90
C ALA A 48 -32.79 -7.43 11.43
N ALA A 49 -33.78 -8.31 11.28
CA ALA A 49 -33.65 -9.72 11.67
C ALA A 49 -32.58 -10.46 10.84
N LEU A 50 -32.47 -10.19 9.54
CA LEU A 50 -31.41 -10.77 8.70
C LEU A 50 -30.02 -10.28 9.09
N VAL A 51 -29.88 -8.99 9.43
CA VAL A 51 -28.60 -8.43 9.93
C VAL A 51 -28.20 -9.05 11.27
N ILE A 52 -29.16 -9.27 12.17
CA ILE A 52 -28.91 -9.91 13.48
C ILE A 52 -28.52 -11.39 13.30
N VAL A 53 -29.18 -12.13 12.40
CA VAL A 53 -28.82 -13.54 12.10
C VAL A 53 -27.44 -13.63 11.45
N LEU A 54 -27.08 -12.74 10.52
CA LEU A 54 -25.72 -12.65 9.96
C LEU A 54 -24.66 -12.25 11.01
N ALA A 55 -25.00 -11.38 11.95
CA ALA A 55 -24.13 -11.01 13.07
C ALA A 55 -23.92 -12.18 14.05
N LEU A 56 -24.95 -12.98 14.34
CA LEU A 56 -24.85 -14.15 15.22
C LEU A 56 -24.10 -15.31 14.55
N LEU A 57 -24.20 -15.46 13.23
CA LEU A 57 -23.44 -16.48 12.49
C LEU A 57 -21.97 -16.10 12.28
N SER A 58 -21.62 -14.81 12.28
CA SER A 58 -20.22 -14.36 12.20
C SER A 58 -19.48 -14.41 13.54
N ALA A 59 -20.20 -14.46 14.67
CA ALA A 59 -19.60 -14.74 15.99
C ALA A 59 -19.11 -16.19 16.15
N PHE A 60 -19.51 -17.11 15.25
CA PHE A 60 -19.08 -18.52 15.25
C PHE A 60 -18.04 -18.87 14.18
N VAL A 61 -17.55 -17.90 13.41
CA VAL A 61 -16.50 -18.08 12.41
C VAL A 61 -15.31 -17.15 12.70
N TRP A 62 -14.81 -17.20 13.94
CA TRP A 62 -13.42 -16.82 14.22
C TRP A 62 -12.73 -17.83 15.16
N PRO A 63 -11.47 -18.21 14.87
CA PRO A 63 -10.79 -19.32 15.52
C PRO A 63 -10.11 -18.86 16.83
N GLY A 64 -10.29 -19.61 17.91
CA GLY A 64 -9.27 -19.70 18.97
C GLY A 64 -9.20 -18.61 20.05
N TRP A 65 -10.31 -18.04 20.52
CA TRP A 65 -10.31 -17.08 21.66
C TRP A 65 -11.08 -17.58 22.90
N ALA A 66 -11.43 -18.86 22.96
CA ALA A 66 -12.09 -19.48 24.12
C ALA A 66 -11.14 -20.32 24.99
N MET A 67 -9.85 -19.98 25.08
CA MET A 67 -8.96 -20.69 26.01
C MET A 67 -9.05 -20.10 27.42
N ASN A 68 -9.76 -20.87 28.24
CA ASN A 68 -9.90 -20.87 29.68
C ASN A 68 -8.79 -20.13 30.47
N LYS A 69 -9.18 -19.09 31.22
CA LYS A 69 -8.35 -18.57 32.32
C LYS A 69 -8.54 -19.49 33.52
N GLY A 70 -7.59 -20.42 33.66
CA GLY A 70 -7.20 -21.01 34.94
C GLY A 70 -8.09 -22.12 35.49
N ALA A 71 -7.64 -23.36 35.32
CA ALA A 71 -7.45 -24.34 36.40
C ALA A 71 -7.02 -25.68 35.81
N GLY A 72 -5.90 -26.24 36.28
CA GLY A 72 -5.50 -27.62 35.97
C GLY A 72 -4.12 -27.70 35.30
N GLY A 73 -3.12 -28.08 36.09
CA GLY A 73 -1.74 -28.17 35.66
C GLY A 73 -1.51 -29.17 34.53
N THR A 74 -0.77 -28.73 33.52
CA THR A 74 0.07 -29.59 32.70
C THR A 74 1.36 -28.83 32.46
N LYS A 75 2.48 -29.48 32.77
CA LYS A 75 3.84 -28.92 32.69
C LYS A 75 4.02 -28.28 31.31
N GLN A 76 4.31 -26.98 31.30
CA GLN A 76 4.76 -26.27 30.11
C GLN A 76 6.05 -26.93 29.63
N GLN A 77 5.94 -27.72 28.57
CA GLN A 77 7.09 -28.00 27.74
C GLN A 77 7.50 -26.66 27.10
N PRO A 78 8.76 -26.22 27.19
CA PRO A 78 9.18 -24.99 26.54
C PRO A 78 8.85 -25.14 25.06
N VAL A 79 7.96 -24.30 24.54
CA VAL A 79 7.92 -24.10 23.10
C VAL A 79 9.27 -23.45 22.81
N ALA A 80 10.16 -24.18 22.16
CA ALA A 80 11.33 -23.55 21.58
C ALA A 80 10.77 -22.48 20.64
N SER A 81 10.90 -21.22 21.02
CA SER A 81 10.84 -20.12 20.08
C SER A 81 11.91 -20.45 19.05
N ASN A 82 11.54 -21.04 17.91
CA ASN A 82 12.48 -21.19 16.81
C ASN A 82 13.02 -19.78 16.59
N PRO A 83 14.32 -19.54 16.81
CA PRO A 83 14.87 -18.21 16.59
C PRO A 83 14.51 -17.82 15.15
N ALA A 84 14.11 -16.57 14.95
CA ALA A 84 13.96 -16.04 13.60
C ALA A 84 15.22 -16.45 12.82
N PRO A 85 15.08 -16.99 11.60
CA PRO A 85 16.21 -17.55 10.87
C PRO A 85 17.30 -16.48 10.79
N SER A 86 18.40 -16.71 11.50
CA SER A 86 19.61 -15.91 11.36
C SER A 86 20.13 -16.15 9.94
N PRO A 87 20.57 -15.12 9.22
CA PRO A 87 21.08 -15.30 7.87
C PRO A 87 22.24 -16.29 7.91
N SER A 88 22.26 -17.23 6.97
CA SER A 88 23.35 -18.20 6.82
C SER A 88 24.67 -17.55 6.36
N ILE A 89 24.64 -16.27 6.00
CA ILE A 89 25.78 -15.47 5.57
C ILE A 89 25.93 -14.23 6.46
N LYS A 90 27.16 -13.70 6.57
CA LYS A 90 27.43 -12.47 7.33
C LYS A 90 27.18 -11.24 6.48
N ALA A 91 26.72 -10.17 7.12
CA ALA A 91 26.64 -8.86 6.51
C ALA A 91 28.05 -8.30 6.23
N LYS A 92 28.17 -7.51 5.16
CA LYS A 92 29.35 -6.73 4.86
C LYS A 92 29.32 -5.44 5.69
N GLU A 93 30.43 -5.17 6.36
CA GLU A 93 30.59 -3.94 7.14
C GLU A 93 30.55 -2.70 6.23
N LEU A 94 29.95 -1.63 6.76
CA LEU A 94 29.96 -0.32 6.12
C LEU A 94 31.26 0.42 6.44
N PRO A 95 31.73 1.32 5.55
CA PRO A 95 32.79 2.27 5.89
C PRO A 95 32.46 3.08 7.15
N GLN A 96 33.43 3.36 8.02
CA GLN A 96 33.20 4.08 9.28
C GLN A 96 32.68 5.51 9.07
N ASP A 97 33.04 6.13 7.95
CA ASP A 97 32.64 7.44 7.49
C ASP A 97 31.29 7.44 6.75
N SER A 98 30.56 6.31 6.73
CA SER A 98 29.22 6.23 6.15
C SER A 98 28.27 7.26 6.74
N SER A 99 27.33 7.73 5.92
CA SER A 99 26.32 8.69 6.31
C SER A 99 25.36 8.14 7.39
N PRO A 100 24.60 9.02 8.07
CA PRO A 100 23.56 8.58 9.00
C PRO A 100 22.51 7.68 8.36
N LEU A 101 22.05 7.98 7.14
CA LEU A 101 21.07 7.15 6.44
C LEU A 101 21.63 5.74 6.20
N LEU A 102 22.86 5.64 5.71
CA LEU A 102 23.46 4.34 5.40
C LEU A 102 23.72 3.52 6.68
N LYS A 103 24.15 4.19 7.77
CA LYS A 103 24.30 3.58 9.10
C LYS A 103 22.97 3.12 9.70
N ALA A 104 21.86 3.77 9.35
CA ALA A 104 20.52 3.36 9.79
C ALA A 104 20.01 2.12 9.02
N MET A 105 20.63 1.74 7.91
CA MET A 105 20.26 0.51 7.21
C MET A 105 20.69 -0.69 8.06
N PRO A 106 19.80 -1.67 8.28
CA PRO A 106 20.12 -2.83 9.10
C PRO A 106 21.17 -3.72 8.44
N ASP A 107 22.03 -4.35 9.25
CA ASP A 107 22.92 -5.39 8.76
C ASP A 107 22.13 -6.60 8.25
N ASN A 108 21.02 -6.92 8.93
CA ASN A 108 20.20 -8.08 8.66
C ASN A 108 18.71 -7.77 8.75
N VAL A 109 17.94 -8.35 7.84
CA VAL A 109 16.47 -8.33 7.85
C VAL A 109 16.00 -9.77 7.77
N LEU A 110 15.58 -10.36 8.89
CA LEU A 110 15.38 -11.82 9.00
C LEU A 110 16.62 -12.60 8.50
N GLY A 111 16.43 -13.52 7.55
CA GLY A 111 17.50 -14.33 6.95
C GLY A 111 18.25 -13.64 5.80
N PHE A 112 18.06 -12.33 5.59
CA PHE A 112 18.79 -11.57 4.59
C PHE A 112 19.89 -10.73 5.24
N ALA A 113 21.14 -10.89 4.82
CA ALA A 113 22.26 -10.05 5.24
C ALA A 113 22.58 -9.02 4.16
N ARG A 114 22.90 -7.77 4.55
CA ARG A 114 23.39 -6.75 3.62
C ARG A 114 24.78 -7.15 3.11
N THR A 115 24.90 -7.52 1.85
CA THR A 115 26.16 -7.93 1.22
C THR A 115 26.82 -6.80 0.42
N GLU A 116 26.05 -5.78 0.06
CA GLU A 116 26.52 -4.64 -0.71
C GLU A 116 25.80 -3.36 -0.29
N ALA A 117 26.52 -2.25 -0.38
CA ALA A 117 26.02 -0.90 -0.25
C ALA A 117 26.90 0.01 -1.11
N ALA A 118 26.29 0.71 -2.06
CA ALA A 118 26.99 1.62 -2.97
C ALA A 118 26.14 2.88 -3.20
N PRO A 119 26.77 4.04 -3.46
CA PRO A 119 26.05 5.22 -3.96
C PRO A 119 25.27 4.89 -5.23
N SER A 120 24.10 5.52 -5.38
CA SER A 120 23.25 5.35 -6.55
C SER A 120 22.82 6.72 -7.11
N ALA A 121 22.40 6.74 -8.37
CA ALA A 121 21.98 7.93 -9.11
C ALA A 121 20.68 7.71 -9.90
N ASN A 122 19.84 6.79 -9.43
CA ASN A 122 18.58 6.43 -10.08
C ASN A 122 17.55 7.55 -9.96
N TRP A 123 17.62 8.37 -8.90
CA TRP A 123 16.65 9.41 -8.60
C TRP A 123 17.26 10.81 -8.59
N THR A 124 18.39 11.04 -9.27
CA THR A 124 19.06 12.36 -9.31
C THR A 124 18.14 13.49 -9.79
N VAL A 125 17.20 13.21 -10.69
CA VAL A 125 16.20 14.20 -11.15
C VAL A 125 15.32 14.70 -10.00
N ALA A 126 15.07 13.87 -8.98
CA ALA A 126 14.34 14.23 -7.78
C ALA A 126 15.21 14.92 -6.70
N SER A 127 16.51 15.09 -6.96
CA SER A 127 17.47 15.78 -6.09
C SER A 127 17.45 15.31 -4.63
N PRO A 128 17.64 14.00 -4.35
CA PRO A 128 17.83 13.53 -2.98
C PRO A 128 19.12 14.12 -2.38
N LEU A 129 19.16 14.25 -1.06
CA LEU A 129 20.39 14.61 -0.33
C LEU A 129 21.44 13.51 -0.43
N GLU A 130 20.98 12.26 -0.40
CA GLU A 130 21.80 11.07 -0.55
C GLU A 130 20.94 9.91 -1.06
N GLU A 131 21.55 9.01 -1.83
CA GLU A 131 20.90 7.85 -2.44
C GLU A 131 21.89 6.67 -2.47
N TYR A 132 21.42 5.48 -2.11
CA TYR A 132 22.20 4.26 -2.14
C TYR A 132 21.41 3.11 -2.77
N SER A 133 22.14 2.20 -3.38
CA SER A 133 21.68 0.86 -3.74
C SER A 133 22.34 -0.15 -2.81
N LEU A 134 21.53 -0.99 -2.17
CA LEU A 134 21.95 -2.04 -1.27
C LEU A 134 21.51 -3.40 -1.80
N THR A 135 22.31 -4.42 -1.56
CA THR A 135 21.94 -5.82 -1.83
C THR A 135 21.80 -6.56 -0.51
N TYR A 136 20.64 -7.19 -0.31
CA TYR A 136 20.34 -8.06 0.81
C TYR A 136 20.20 -9.50 0.30
N SER A 137 21.06 -10.39 0.79
CA SER A 137 21.19 -11.76 0.28
C SER A 137 20.96 -12.80 1.37
N THR A 138 20.51 -13.98 0.95
CA THR A 138 20.47 -15.21 1.78
C THR A 138 21.67 -16.12 1.50
N GLY A 139 22.60 -15.71 0.63
CA GLY A 139 23.61 -16.57 0.01
C GLY A 139 23.14 -17.22 -1.29
N ASN A 140 21.88 -17.02 -1.68
CA ASN A 140 21.35 -17.44 -2.97
C ASN A 140 20.93 -16.21 -3.80
N MET A 141 21.67 -15.94 -4.87
CA MET A 141 21.47 -14.78 -5.75
C MET A 141 20.06 -14.70 -6.36
N SER A 142 19.39 -15.83 -6.60
CA SER A 142 18.01 -15.84 -7.12
C SER A 142 16.97 -15.35 -6.10
N LYS A 143 17.37 -15.19 -4.84
CA LYS A 143 16.54 -14.69 -3.74
C LYS A 143 16.94 -13.31 -3.27
N ASP A 144 18.00 -12.72 -3.83
CA ASP A 144 18.48 -11.41 -3.42
C ASP A 144 17.39 -10.34 -3.57
N VAL A 145 17.47 -9.36 -2.68
CA VAL A 145 16.65 -8.16 -2.70
C VAL A 145 17.58 -6.98 -2.93
N THR A 146 17.32 -6.24 -4.00
CA THR A 146 17.94 -4.93 -4.24
C THR A 146 17.07 -3.87 -3.60
N LEU A 147 17.66 -3.04 -2.74
CA LEU A 147 17.01 -1.91 -2.09
C LEU A 147 17.65 -0.62 -2.58
N VAL A 148 16.88 0.22 -3.26
CA VAL A 148 17.25 1.64 -3.47
C VAL A 148 16.62 2.45 -2.35
N VAL A 149 17.43 3.26 -1.67
CA VAL A 149 16.99 4.13 -0.59
C VAL A 149 17.55 5.53 -0.81
N ALA A 150 16.73 6.54 -0.55
CA ALA A 150 17.18 7.94 -0.59
C ALA A 150 16.46 8.78 0.45
N GLN A 151 17.11 9.88 0.84
CA GLN A 151 16.56 10.86 1.76
C GLN A 151 16.46 12.23 1.08
N TRP A 152 15.39 12.96 1.40
CA TRP A 152 15.19 14.35 0.99
C TRP A 152 15.24 15.30 2.18
N ALA A 153 15.48 16.58 1.90
CA ALA A 153 15.46 17.63 2.91
C ALA A 153 14.06 17.86 3.54
N GLY A 154 12.98 17.40 2.88
CA GLY A 154 11.61 17.60 3.35
C GLY A 154 10.64 16.56 2.83
N SER A 155 9.58 16.33 3.61
CA SER A 155 8.56 15.29 3.37
C SER A 155 7.88 15.44 2.02
N ASP A 156 7.64 16.67 1.56
CA ASP A 156 6.98 16.94 0.27
C ASP A 156 7.76 16.41 -0.93
N ALA A 157 9.09 16.55 -0.92
CA ALA A 157 9.93 16.06 -2.01
C ALA A 157 9.98 14.53 -2.02
N ALA A 158 10.11 13.90 -0.84
CA ALA A 158 10.01 12.46 -0.68
C ALA A 158 8.62 11.93 -1.14
N GLN A 159 7.54 12.64 -0.82
CA GLN A 159 6.19 12.28 -1.23
C GLN A 159 6.02 12.32 -2.76
N ARG A 160 6.53 13.35 -3.43
CA ARG A 160 6.49 13.42 -4.91
C ARG A 160 7.25 12.27 -5.55
N GLN A 161 8.42 11.92 -5.02
CA GLN A 161 9.18 10.77 -5.54
C GLN A 161 8.42 9.46 -5.31
N TYR A 162 7.86 9.26 -4.12
CA TYR A 162 7.01 8.10 -3.84
C TYR A 162 5.87 7.98 -4.86
N GLU A 163 5.10 9.06 -5.06
CA GLU A 163 3.99 9.10 -6.01
C GLU A 163 4.46 8.76 -7.44
N MET A 164 5.56 9.36 -7.90
CA MET A 164 6.14 9.06 -9.21
C MET A 164 6.49 7.58 -9.36
N LEU A 165 7.18 6.99 -8.37
CA LEU A 165 7.57 5.58 -8.41
C LEU A 165 6.33 4.67 -8.40
N THR A 166 5.34 4.95 -7.56
CA THR A 166 4.11 4.15 -7.49
C THR A 166 3.28 4.20 -8.77
N GLN A 167 3.21 5.35 -9.45
CA GLN A 167 2.55 5.50 -10.74
C GLN A 167 3.31 4.80 -11.88
N ALA A 168 4.64 4.72 -11.77
CA ALA A 168 5.47 3.98 -12.71
C ALA A 168 5.32 2.45 -12.57
N LEU A 169 5.00 1.94 -11.37
CA LEU A 169 4.82 0.51 -11.15
C LEU A 169 3.75 -0.09 -12.05
N LYS A 170 4.12 -1.20 -12.69
CA LYS A 170 3.23 -2.03 -13.51
C LYS A 170 2.92 -3.34 -12.78
N GLY A 171 2.02 -4.13 -13.35
CA GLY A 171 1.63 -5.44 -12.83
C GLY A 171 0.50 -5.38 -11.79
N GLN A 172 0.33 -6.44 -11.01
CA GLN A 172 -0.82 -6.60 -10.11
C GLN A 172 -0.50 -6.12 -8.70
N ASP A 173 -1.49 -5.48 -8.07
CA ASP A 173 -1.39 -5.06 -6.68
C ASP A 173 -1.35 -6.29 -5.76
N VAL A 174 -0.35 -6.34 -4.88
CA VAL A 174 -0.17 -7.39 -3.87
C VAL A 174 -0.64 -6.88 -2.51
N ALA A 175 -0.23 -5.68 -2.15
CA ALA A 175 -0.57 -5.04 -0.87
C ALA A 175 -0.41 -3.51 -0.99
N THR A 176 -1.21 -2.78 -0.21
CA THR A 176 -1.11 -1.33 -0.06
C THR A 176 -1.59 -0.93 1.33
N GLY A 177 -1.07 0.16 1.88
CA GLY A 177 -1.55 0.68 3.16
C GLY A 177 -0.69 1.81 3.74
N GLY A 178 -1.11 2.30 4.90
CA GLY A 178 -0.33 3.23 5.70
C GLY A 178 0.75 2.50 6.50
N VAL A 179 1.94 3.08 6.58
CA VAL A 179 2.97 2.70 7.56
C VAL A 179 2.59 3.36 8.88
N LYS A 180 2.45 2.58 9.96
CA LYS A 180 2.07 3.08 11.28
C LYS A 180 3.19 2.88 12.30
N VAL A 181 3.49 3.93 13.06
CA VAL A 181 4.32 3.88 14.27
C VAL A 181 3.44 4.28 15.45
N SER A 182 3.32 3.40 16.44
CA SER A 182 2.47 3.63 17.62
C SER A 182 1.01 4.01 17.31
N GLY A 183 0.46 3.49 16.21
CA GLY A 183 -0.91 3.75 15.77
C GLY A 183 -1.09 4.97 14.84
N THR A 184 -0.10 5.85 14.76
CA THR A 184 -0.09 7.03 13.89
C THR A 184 0.48 6.67 12.51
N SER A 185 -0.21 7.05 11.43
CA SER A 185 0.30 6.83 10.07
C SER A 185 1.47 7.78 9.80
N THR A 186 2.68 7.23 9.68
CA THR A 186 3.93 7.98 9.40
C THR A 186 4.37 7.86 7.94
N GLY A 187 3.71 7.01 7.17
CA GLY A 187 4.09 6.74 5.79
C GLY A 187 3.06 5.95 5.00
N GLN A 188 3.45 5.53 3.81
CA GLN A 188 2.63 4.73 2.90
C GLN A 188 3.50 3.66 2.26
N TYR A 189 2.89 2.54 1.89
CA TYR A 189 3.54 1.51 1.10
C TYR A 189 2.61 0.96 0.01
N ILE A 190 3.24 0.47 -1.06
CA ILE A 190 2.60 -0.34 -2.09
C ILE A 190 3.54 -1.47 -2.51
N VAL A 191 2.97 -2.62 -2.81
CA VAL A 191 3.70 -3.77 -3.36
C VAL A 191 2.97 -4.23 -4.60
N LYS A 192 3.69 -4.32 -5.72
CA LYS A 192 3.18 -4.89 -6.97
C LYS A 192 4.06 -6.01 -7.47
N THR A 193 3.45 -7.04 -8.04
CA THR A 193 4.20 -8.00 -8.86
C THR A 193 4.57 -7.37 -10.19
N ASP A 194 5.61 -7.89 -10.84
CA ASP A 194 5.93 -7.49 -12.21
C ASP A 194 4.94 -8.07 -13.23
N ALA A 195 4.94 -7.51 -14.44
CA ALA A 195 4.07 -7.97 -15.53
C ALA A 195 4.41 -9.38 -16.03
N ASN A 196 5.61 -9.92 -15.75
CA ASN A 196 6.04 -11.24 -16.22
C ASN A 196 5.60 -12.37 -15.29
N LYS A 197 4.27 -12.62 -15.25
CA LYS A 197 3.66 -13.72 -14.47
C LYS A 197 3.95 -13.65 -12.96
N GLY A 198 4.30 -12.47 -12.45
CA GLY A 198 4.53 -12.20 -11.03
C GLY A 198 5.65 -12.98 -10.37
N LYS A 199 6.73 -13.26 -11.11
CA LYS A 199 7.93 -13.91 -10.55
C LYS A 199 8.70 -12.97 -9.61
N THR A 200 8.66 -11.68 -9.92
CA THR A 200 9.28 -10.63 -9.11
C THR A 200 8.22 -9.70 -8.57
N ALA A 201 8.58 -8.99 -7.52
CA ALA A 201 7.78 -7.91 -6.97
C ALA A 201 8.65 -6.70 -6.67
N THR A 202 8.00 -5.55 -6.62
CA THR A 202 8.59 -4.30 -6.14
C THR A 202 7.71 -3.76 -5.02
N ALA A 203 8.34 -3.53 -3.86
CA ALA A 203 7.75 -2.80 -2.76
C ALA A 203 8.31 -1.37 -2.76
N ILE A 204 7.44 -0.38 -2.70
CA ILE A 204 7.81 1.03 -2.49
C ILE A 204 7.18 1.46 -1.18
N TRP A 205 7.96 2.06 -0.30
CA TRP A 205 7.44 2.68 0.91
C TRP A 205 8.16 3.98 1.22
N ARG A 206 7.52 4.81 2.03
CA ARG A 206 8.06 6.08 2.53
C ARG A 206 7.96 6.11 4.04
N ASN A 207 8.99 6.61 4.70
CA ASN A 207 8.92 7.05 6.10
C ASN A 207 9.38 8.51 6.16
N ASP A 208 8.41 9.41 6.33
CA ASP A 208 8.60 10.86 6.30
C ASP A 208 9.46 11.36 5.11
N THR A 209 10.75 11.62 5.33
CA THR A 209 11.71 12.14 4.34
C THR A 209 12.48 11.08 3.56
N VAL A 210 12.28 9.79 3.87
CA VAL A 210 13.02 8.68 3.25
C VAL A 210 12.09 7.86 2.38
N VAL A 211 12.51 7.56 1.15
CA VAL A 211 11.80 6.67 0.22
C VAL A 211 12.65 5.43 -0.04
N PHE A 212 11.98 4.30 -0.12
CA PHE A 212 12.57 2.99 -0.33
C PHE A 212 11.90 2.31 -1.52
N GLN A 213 12.69 1.61 -2.31
CA GLN A 213 12.23 0.71 -3.37
C GLN A 213 13.00 -0.61 -3.25
N ALA A 214 12.31 -1.68 -2.85
CA ALA A 214 12.86 -3.02 -2.81
C ALA A 214 12.34 -3.85 -4.00
N THR A 215 13.25 -4.47 -4.74
CA THR A 215 12.93 -5.36 -5.86
C THR A 215 13.62 -6.70 -5.70
N GLY A 216 12.92 -7.79 -6.03
CA GLY A 216 13.43 -9.15 -5.92
C GLY A 216 12.36 -10.18 -6.26
N SER A 217 12.61 -11.45 -5.93
CA SER A 217 11.57 -12.49 -6.10
C SER A 217 10.33 -12.16 -5.26
N THR A 218 9.13 -12.51 -5.74
CA THR A 218 7.88 -12.22 -5.02
C THR A 218 7.88 -12.76 -3.59
N ASP A 219 8.42 -13.96 -3.38
CA ASP A 219 8.56 -14.55 -2.05
C ASP A 219 9.56 -13.78 -1.18
N SER A 220 10.68 -13.35 -1.76
CA SER A 220 11.69 -12.56 -1.04
C SER A 220 11.09 -11.24 -0.57
N ILE A 221 10.42 -10.51 -1.46
CA ILE A 221 9.82 -9.21 -1.13
C ILE A 221 8.76 -9.35 -0.04
N LYS A 222 7.83 -10.31 -0.16
CA LYS A 222 6.80 -10.57 0.86
C LYS A 222 7.37 -10.87 2.25
N ARG A 223 8.59 -11.39 2.34
CA ARG A 223 9.26 -11.68 3.63
C ARG A 223 10.12 -10.52 4.11
N PHE A 224 10.73 -9.79 3.19
CA PHE A 224 11.69 -8.73 3.46
C PHE A 224 11.02 -7.43 3.92
N TYR A 225 10.17 -6.84 3.09
CA TYR A 225 9.64 -5.48 3.34
C TYR A 225 8.85 -5.37 4.67
N PRO A 226 8.02 -6.35 5.10
CA PRO A 226 7.23 -6.19 6.33
C PRO A 226 8.07 -6.26 7.61
N LYS A 227 9.33 -6.71 7.48
CA LYS A 227 10.27 -6.86 8.59
C LYS A 227 11.42 -5.89 8.48
N PHE A 228 11.41 -5.02 7.47
CA PHE A 228 12.39 -3.95 7.38
C PHE A 228 12.14 -2.98 8.54
N PRO A 229 13.11 -2.81 9.45
CA PRO A 229 12.99 -1.83 10.50
C PRO A 229 13.16 -0.45 9.84
N LEU A 230 12.10 0.37 9.81
CA LEU A 230 12.08 1.84 9.71
C LEU A 230 10.67 2.36 9.42
#